data_AF-A0A3A0B0W9-F1
#
_entry.id   AF-A0A3A0B0W9-F1
#
_cell.length_a   1.000
_cell.length_b   1.000
_cell.length_c   1.000
_cell.angle_alpha   90.00
_cell.angle_beta   90.00
_cell.angle_gamma   90.00
#
_symmetry.space_group_name_H-M   'P 1'
#
loop_
_entity.id
_entity.type
_entity.pdbx_description
1 polymer ?
#
loop_
_entity_poly.entity_id
_entity_poly.type
_entity_poly.pdbx_seq_one_letter_code
_entity_poly.pdbx_strand_id
1 'polypeptide(L)'
;MFVVVVGGGRVGAQLSSLLLAHGHRVRMVEQRKEVLSLLHRELPTEVIYEGNVTDPAVLDRVELGRADVAAACTADDAENLAFCYMARTRYGVAKTIARINNPRNAWLFDDKFKVDVALNQAE
;
A
#
# COMPACT_ATOMS: atom_id res chain seq x y z
N MET A 1 -11.49 -1.03 -10.62
CA MET A 1 -11.34 -0.65 -9.20
C MET A 1 -10.30 0.44 -9.09
N PHE A 2 -10.39 1.26 -8.05
CA PHE A 2 -9.35 2.19 -7.63
C PHE A 2 -8.59 1.60 -6.43
N VAL A 3 -7.29 1.37 -6.59
CA VAL A 3 -6.43 0.76 -5.59
C VAL A 3 -5.32 1.74 -5.20
N VAL A 4 -5.11 1.92 -3.90
CA VAL A 4 -3.93 2.61 -3.38
C VAL A 4 -2.95 1.56 -2.86
N VAL A 5 -1.73 1.58 -3.39
CA VAL A 5 -0.62 0.71 -2.98
C VAL A 5 0.42 1.57 -2.28
N VAL A 6 0.90 1.12 -1.13
CA VAL A 6 2.00 1.79 -0.41
C VAL A 6 3.21 0.87 -0.30
N GLY A 7 4.40 1.42 -0.54
CA GLY A 7 5.65 0.67 -0.59
C GLY A 7 6.03 0.29 -2.03
N GLY A 8 7.05 0.97 -2.55
CA GLY A 8 7.56 0.86 -3.91
C GLY A 8 8.54 -0.29 -4.17
N GLY A 9 8.74 -1.19 -3.20
CA GLY A 9 9.62 -2.34 -3.38
C GLY A 9 9.09 -3.30 -4.45
N ARG A 10 9.83 -4.38 -4.70
CA ARG A 10 9.50 -5.38 -5.74
C ARG A 10 8.02 -5.81 -5.74
N VAL A 11 7.47 -6.12 -4.56
CA VAL A 11 6.07 -6.57 -4.43
C VAL A 11 5.08 -5.47 -4.85
N GLY A 12 5.21 -4.26 -4.30
CA GLY A 12 4.29 -3.16 -4.62
C GLY A 12 4.40 -2.71 -6.08
N ALA A 13 5.62 -2.68 -6.64
CA ALA A 13 5.84 -2.32 -8.04
C ALA A 13 5.18 -3.34 -8.99
N GLN A 14 5.41 -4.64 -8.75
CA GLN A 14 4.79 -5.72 -9.53
C GLN A 14 3.27 -5.72 -9.41
N LEU A 15 2.75 -5.56 -8.19
CA LEU A 15 1.30 -5.45 -7.96
C LEU A 15 0.72 -4.27 -8.73
N SER A 16 1.36 -3.10 -8.66
CA SER A 16 0.87 -1.90 -9.35
C SER A 16 0.89 -2.07 -10.86
N SER A 17 1.97 -2.62 -11.42
CA SER A 17 2.09 -2.92 -12.85
C SER A 17 0.99 -3.90 -13.31
N LEU A 18 0.77 -4.97 -12.55
CA LEU A 18 -0.27 -5.95 -12.84
C LEU A 18 -1.66 -5.32 -12.83
N LEU A 19 -1.99 -4.55 -11.79
CA LEU A 19 -3.29 -3.89 -11.67
C LEU A 19 -3.53 -2.88 -12.80
N LEU A 20 -2.51 -2.10 -13.17
CA LEU A 20 -2.58 -1.18 -14.30
C LEU A 20 -2.82 -1.91 -15.62
N ALA A 21 -2.11 -3.02 -15.86
CA ALA A 21 -2.30 -3.85 -17.06
C ALA A 21 -3.72 -4.43 -17.17
N HIS A 22 -4.40 -4.63 -16.04
CA HIS A 22 -5.81 -5.07 -15.98
C HIS A 22 -6.81 -3.90 -16.03
N GLY A 23 -6.36 -2.67 -16.33
CA GLY A 23 -7.22 -1.50 -16.48
C GLY A 23 -7.76 -0.94 -15.16
N HIS A 24 -7.11 -1.23 -14.03
CA HIS A 24 -7.46 -0.62 -12.75
C HIS A 24 -6.76 0.73 -12.57
N ARG A 25 -7.42 1.63 -11.83
CA ARG A 25 -6.80 2.89 -11.41
C ARG A 25 -5.90 2.58 -10.21
N VAL A 26 -4.63 2.95 -10.29
CA VAL A 26 -3.67 2.72 -9.21
C VAL A 26 -3.04 4.03 -8.79
N ARG A 27 -2.79 4.18 -7.49
CA ARG A 27 -1.84 5.15 -6.96
C ARG A 27 -0.83 4.44 -6.08
N MET A 28 0.44 4.72 -6.30
CA MET A 28 1.57 4.15 -5.61
C MET A 28 2.22 5.22 -4.72
N VAL A 29 2.42 4.93 -3.44
CA VAL A 29 3.14 5.82 -2.51
C VAL A 29 4.48 5.22 -2.12
N GLU A 30 5.55 6.00 -2.23
CA GLU A 30 6.90 5.64 -1.79
C GLU A 30 7.66 6.91 -1.36
N GLN A 31 8.58 6.79 -0.39
CA GLN A 31 9.37 7.92 0.11
C GLN A 31 10.87 7.78 -0.15
N ARG A 32 11.36 6.56 -0.42
CA ARG A 32 12.77 6.28 -0.63
C ARG A 32 13.19 6.65 -2.05
N LYS A 33 14.12 7.60 -2.16
CA LYS A 33 14.59 8.17 -3.44
C LYS A 33 15.18 7.11 -4.37
N GLU A 34 15.89 6.15 -3.80
CA GLU A 34 16.50 5.03 -4.52
C GLU A 34 15.45 4.11 -5.14
N VAL A 35 14.30 3.94 -4.47
CA VAL A 35 13.18 3.15 -4.99
C VAL A 35 12.39 3.94 -6.03
N LEU A 36 12.10 5.21 -5.77
CA LEU A 36 11.39 6.10 -6.71
C LEU A 36 12.09 6.15 -8.07
N SER A 37 13.42 6.22 -8.09
CA SER A 37 14.22 6.24 -9.32
C SER A 37 14.01 4.99 -10.19
N LEU A 38 13.75 3.84 -9.56
CA LEU A 38 13.41 2.59 -10.25
C LEU A 38 11.95 2.58 -10.67
N LEU A 39 11.04 2.99 -9.79
CA LEU A 39 9.60 3.03 -10.07
C LEU A 39 9.25 3.88 -11.30
N HIS A 40 9.88 5.05 -11.47
CA HIS A 40 9.64 5.89 -12.65
C HIS A 40 10.06 5.24 -13.99
N ARG A 41 10.83 4.13 -13.94
CA ARG A 41 11.18 3.35 -15.13
C ARG A 41 10.19 2.21 -15.41
N GLU A 42 9.47 1.77 -14.39
CA GLU A 42 8.59 0.59 -14.45
C GLU A 42 7.10 0.95 -14.50
N LEU A 43 6.71 2.08 -13.90
CA LEU A 43 5.34 2.56 -13.79
C LEU A 43 5.21 3.95 -14.42
N PRO A 44 4.01 4.30 -14.94
CA PRO A 44 3.72 5.66 -15.37
C PRO A 44 3.92 6.66 -14.22
N THR A 45 4.60 7.78 -14.48
CA THR A 45 4.95 8.77 -13.45
C THR A 45 3.72 9.35 -12.75
N GLU A 46 2.60 9.48 -13.45
CA GLU A 46 1.35 10.02 -12.92
C GLU A 46 0.68 9.17 -11.83
N VAL A 47 1.07 7.89 -11.71
CA VAL A 47 0.54 7.01 -10.65
C VAL A 47 1.40 7.06 -9.39
N ILE A 48 2.62 7.64 -9.45
CA ILE A 48 3.60 7.63 -8.36
C ILE A 48 3.46 8.91 -7.53
N TYR A 49 3.37 8.75 -6.22
CA TYR A 49 3.29 9.81 -5.24
C TYR A 49 4.43 9.68 -4.23
N GLU A 50 5.23 10.74 -4.11
CA GLU A 50 6.31 10.79 -3.13
C GLU A 50 5.78 11.24 -1.75
N GLY A 51 6.06 10.44 -0.72
CA GLY A 51 5.76 10.80 0.66
C GLY A 51 5.65 9.62 1.61
N ASN A 52 5.56 9.95 2.90
CA ASN A 52 5.39 8.98 3.97
C ASN A 52 3.97 8.39 3.94
N VAL A 53 3.88 7.06 4.07
CA VAL A 53 2.64 6.29 3.95
C VAL A 53 1.71 6.44 5.16
N THR A 54 2.19 7.00 6.27
CA THR A 54 1.40 7.32 7.47
C THR A 54 1.12 8.81 7.63
N ASP A 55 1.51 9.66 6.66
CA ASP A 55 1.23 11.09 6.67
C ASP A 55 -0.15 11.37 6.04
N PRO A 56 -1.14 11.89 6.81
CA PRO A 56 -2.46 12.22 6.29
C PRO A 56 -2.43 13.13 5.06
N ALA A 57 -1.49 14.08 4.96
CA ALA A 57 -1.40 14.98 3.81
C ALA A 57 -1.00 14.23 2.54
N VAL A 58 -0.20 13.16 2.64
CA VAL A 58 0.12 12.27 1.52
C VAL A 58 -1.10 11.42 1.16
N LEU A 59 -1.78 10.87 2.16
CA LEU A 59 -2.95 10.02 1.97
C LEU A 59 -4.14 10.77 1.34
N ASP A 60 -4.32 12.04 1.68
CA ASP A 60 -5.31 12.92 1.08
C ASP A 60 -4.98 13.20 -0.40
N ARG A 61 -3.70 13.44 -0.72
CA ARG A 61 -3.24 13.66 -2.11
C ARG A 61 -3.45 12.43 -3.01
N VAL A 62 -3.34 11.23 -2.46
CA VAL A 62 -3.69 9.99 -3.19
C VAL A 62 -5.18 9.66 -3.12
N GLU A 63 -6.02 10.55 -2.59
CA GLU A 63 -7.46 10.35 -2.39
C GLU A 63 -7.78 8.98 -1.76
N LEU A 64 -7.06 8.59 -0.72
CA LEU A 64 -7.19 7.26 -0.10
C LEU A 64 -8.64 6.91 0.25
N GLY A 65 -9.43 7.88 0.73
CA GLY A 65 -10.86 7.67 1.05
C GLY A 65 -11.77 7.36 -0.12
N ARG A 66 -11.29 7.46 -1.38
CA ARG A 66 -12.01 7.03 -2.58
C ARG A 66 -11.61 5.63 -3.05
N ALA A 67 -10.59 5.03 -2.43
CA ALA A 67 -10.07 3.74 -2.85
C ALA A 67 -11.04 2.61 -2.50
N ASP A 68 -11.20 1.67 -3.43
CA ASP A 68 -11.92 0.42 -3.17
C ASP A 68 -11.05 -0.50 -2.29
N VAL A 69 -9.73 -0.46 -2.50
CA VAL A 69 -8.74 -1.30 -1.81
C VAL A 69 -7.50 -0.47 -1.44
N ALA A 70 -7.02 -0.67 -0.22
CA ALA A 70 -5.74 -0.17 0.26
C ALA A 70 -4.78 -1.34 0.52
N ALA A 71 -3.64 -1.36 -0.17
CA ALA A 71 -2.65 -2.43 -0.11
C ALA A 71 -1.32 -1.93 0.48
N ALA A 72 -0.92 -2.50 1.61
CA ALA A 72 0.32 -2.21 2.31
C ALA A 72 1.40 -3.22 1.93
N CYS A 73 2.42 -2.75 1.22
CA CYS A 73 3.50 -3.57 0.67
C CYS A 73 4.88 -3.02 1.06
N THR A 74 4.97 -2.22 2.13
CA THR A 74 6.26 -1.72 2.62
C THR A 74 7.06 -2.86 3.26
N ALA A 75 8.34 -2.59 3.49
CA ALA A 75 9.25 -3.54 4.14
C ALA A 75 9.16 -3.50 5.68
N ASP A 76 8.26 -2.69 6.24
CA ASP A 76 8.07 -2.50 7.68
C ASP A 76 6.64 -2.89 8.08
N ASP A 77 6.53 -3.87 8.99
CA ASP A 77 5.23 -4.35 9.47
C ASP A 77 4.48 -3.27 10.27
N ALA A 78 5.18 -2.40 11.00
CA ALA A 78 4.54 -1.33 11.76
C ALA A 78 3.93 -0.28 10.84
N GLU A 79 4.61 0.08 9.74
CA GLU A 79 4.04 0.96 8.71
C GLU A 79 2.82 0.31 8.05
N ASN A 80 2.91 -0.98 7.70
CA ASN A 80 1.80 -1.70 7.06
C ASN A 80 0.55 -1.74 7.96
N LEU A 81 0.72 -2.07 9.24
CA LEU A 81 -0.37 -2.08 10.24
C LEU A 81 -0.94 -0.68 10.47
N ALA A 82 -0.08 0.35 10.62
CA ALA A 82 -0.52 1.72 10.81
C ALA A 82 -1.31 2.25 9.60
N PHE A 83 -0.83 1.99 8.39
CA PHE A 83 -1.49 2.37 7.16
C PHE A 83 -2.88 1.71 7.03
N CYS A 84 -2.98 0.39 7.24
CA CYS A 84 -4.28 -0.31 7.19
C CYS A 84 -5.26 0.22 8.23
N TYR A 85 -4.79 0.45 9.47
CA TYR A 85 -5.61 1.03 10.53
C TYR A 85 -6.13 2.41 10.12
N MET A 86 -5.28 3.29 9.59
CA MET A 86 -5.68 4.62 9.13
C MET A 86 -6.63 4.55 7.92
N ALA A 87 -6.31 3.73 6.92
CA ALA A 87 -7.14 3.53 5.73
C ALA A 87 -8.56 3.13 6.11
N ARG A 88 -8.72 2.24 7.09
CA ARG A 88 -10.03 1.85 7.61
C ARG A 88 -10.67 2.94 8.46
N THR A 89 -10.01 3.37 9.52
CA THR A 89 -10.64 4.16 10.60
C THR A 89 -10.83 5.63 10.25
N ARG A 90 -9.90 6.21 9.49
CA ARG A 90 -9.95 7.62 9.09
C ARG A 90 -10.53 7.80 7.70
N TYR A 91 -10.21 6.91 6.77
CA TYR A 91 -10.56 7.05 5.36
C TYR A 91 -11.73 6.18 4.92
N GLY A 92 -12.20 5.26 5.77
CA GLY A 92 -13.36 4.43 5.47
C GLY A 92 -13.15 3.44 4.32
N VAL A 93 -11.90 3.14 3.94
CA VAL A 93 -11.60 2.19 2.85
C VAL A 93 -12.21 0.84 3.20
N ALA A 94 -12.96 0.28 2.25
CA ALA A 94 -13.76 -0.92 2.46
C ALA A 94 -12.93 -2.20 2.57
N LYS A 95 -11.75 -2.24 1.91
CA LYS A 95 -10.88 -3.41 1.93
C LYS A 95 -9.41 -3.04 2.13
N THR A 96 -8.76 -3.64 3.11
CA THR A 96 -7.35 -3.45 3.43
C THR A 96 -6.59 -4.77 3.31
N ILE A 97 -5.42 -4.70 2.71
CA ILE A 97 -4.52 -5.84 2.49
C ILE A 97 -3.16 -5.43 2.98
N ALA A 98 -2.46 -6.29 3.71
CA ALA A 98 -1.12 -5.99 4.19
C ALA A 98 -0.18 -7.19 4.06
N ARG A 99 1.06 -6.90 3.64
CA ARG A 99 2.15 -7.88 3.63
C ARG A 99 2.74 -8.02 5.03
N ILE A 100 2.93 -9.27 5.45
CA ILE A 100 3.72 -9.64 6.62
C ILE A 100 5.16 -9.84 6.16
N ASN A 101 6.09 -9.04 6.68
CA ASN A 101 7.52 -9.17 6.43
C ASN A 101 8.18 -10.09 7.46
N ASN A 102 7.78 -10.02 8.73
CA ASN A 102 8.24 -10.93 9.77
C ASN A 102 7.11 -11.88 10.19
N PRO A 103 7.21 -13.19 9.92
CA PRO A 103 6.17 -14.17 10.28
C PRO A 103 5.81 -14.17 11.78
N ARG A 104 6.73 -13.76 12.67
CA ARG A 104 6.44 -13.63 14.11
C ARG A 104 5.43 -12.53 14.43
N ASN A 105 5.24 -11.58 13.52
CA ASN A 105 4.27 -10.50 13.66
C ASN A 105 2.90 -10.88 13.08
N ALA A 106 2.73 -12.05 12.47
CA ALA A 106 1.50 -12.44 11.79
C ALA A 106 0.24 -12.28 12.66
N TRP A 107 0.35 -12.55 13.97
CA TRP A 107 -0.76 -12.39 14.93
C TRP A 107 -1.26 -10.95 15.09
N LEU A 108 -0.49 -9.93 14.66
CA LEU A 108 -0.92 -8.52 14.65
C LEU A 108 -1.79 -8.18 13.44
N PHE A 109 -1.77 -8.99 12.38
CA PHE A 109 -2.44 -8.67 11.11
C PHE A 109 -3.87 -9.20 11.12
N ASP A 110 -4.67 -8.65 12.03
CA ASP A 110 -6.04 -9.06 12.29
C ASP A 110 -7.03 -7.88 12.29
N ASP A 111 -8.24 -8.15 12.77
CA ASP A 111 -9.33 -7.18 12.83
C ASP A 111 -9.04 -6.00 13.78
N LYS A 112 -8.08 -6.12 14.71
CA LYS A 112 -7.67 -5.03 15.61
C LYS A 112 -6.94 -3.94 14.83
N PHE A 113 -6.04 -4.33 13.92
CA PHE A 113 -5.34 -3.41 13.04
C PHE A 113 -6.06 -3.18 11.70
N LYS A 114 -7.27 -3.72 11.58
CA LYS A 114 -8.13 -3.57 10.40
C LYS A 114 -7.42 -4.05 9.15
N VAL A 115 -6.85 -5.25 9.22
CA VAL A 115 -6.30 -5.97 8.07
C VAL A 115 -7.28 -7.07 7.68
N ASP A 116 -7.91 -6.95 6.51
CA ASP A 116 -8.86 -7.98 6.06
C ASP A 116 -8.15 -9.19 5.42
N VAL A 117 -7.02 -8.93 4.76
CA VAL A 117 -6.20 -9.98 4.13
C VAL A 117 -4.74 -9.74 4.47
N ALA A 118 -4.13 -10.70 5.16
CA ALA A 118 -2.71 -10.73 5.44
C ALA A 118 -1.98 -11.62 4.42
N LEU A 119 -0.89 -11.12 3.83
CA LEU A 119 -0.06 -11.86 2.88
C LEU A 119 1.26 -12.23 3.53
N ASN A 120 1.43 -13.50 3.88
CA ASN A 120 2.68 -14.05 4.40
C ASN A 120 3.45 -14.74 3.27
N GLN A 121 4.72 -14.41 3.06
CA GLN A 121 5.57 -15.09 2.06
C GLN A 121 6.12 -16.43 2.54
N ALA A 122 5.94 -16.77 3.83
CA ALA A 122 6.41 -18.02 4.42
C ALA A 122 5.40 -19.17 4.34
N GLU A 123 4.25 -18.97 3.68
CA GLU A 123 3.21 -19.97 3.44
C GLU A 123 2.95 -20.18 1.94
#